data_AF-A0A5D4JDD0-F1
#
_entry.id   AF-A0A5D4JDD0-F1
#
_cell.length_a   1.000
_cell.length_b   1.000
_cell.length_c   1.000
_cell.angle_alpha   90.00
_cell.angle_beta   90.00
_cell.angle_gamma   90.00
#
_symmetry.space_group_name_H-M   'P 1'
#
loop_
_entity.id
_entity.type
_entity.pdbx_description
1 polymer ?
#
loop_
_entity_poly.entity_id
_entity_poly.type
_entity_poly.pdbx_seq_one_letter_code
_entity_poly.pdbx_strand_id
1 'polypeptide(L)'
;VAEFQRVMEKGGHPVLAVVDFPPLPGTVLRPLVDPVPLSPVSLVWRKGLRHPGVDALRNATDQLALAEGWLVRPSGAWLPESDLSLMRNRS
;
A
#
# COMPACT_ATOMS: atom_id res chain seq x y z
N VAL A 1 -12.42 -2.50 11.13
CA VAL A 1 -12.02 -3.47 12.19
C VAL A 1 -12.91 -4.70 12.20
N ALA A 2 -14.24 -4.56 12.32
CA ALA A 2 -15.17 -5.72 12.40
C ALA A 2 -15.00 -6.77 11.30
N GLU A 3 -14.90 -6.35 10.03
CA GLU A 3 -14.71 -7.31 8.92
C GLU A 3 -13.33 -7.98 8.95
N PHE A 4 -12.30 -7.24 9.34
CA PHE A 4 -10.95 -7.79 9.47
C PHE A 4 -10.88 -8.79 10.63
N GLN A 5 -11.53 -8.48 11.75
CA GLN A 5 -11.64 -9.38 12.89
C GLN A 5 -12.28 -10.72 12.49
N ARG A 6 -13.40 -10.68 11.77
CA ARG A 6 -14.09 -11.87 11.27
C ARG A 6 -13.20 -12.76 10.41
N VAL A 7 -12.36 -12.16 9.54
CA VAL A 7 -11.40 -12.90 8.71
C VAL A 7 -10.31 -13.54 9.56
N MET A 8 -9.76 -12.80 10.52
CA MET A 8 -8.71 -13.28 11.41
C MET A 8 -9.19 -14.41 12.33
N GLU A 9 -10.41 -14.33 12.85
CA GLU A 9 -11.04 -15.39 13.66
C GLU A 9 -11.26 -16.67 12.86
N LYS A 10 -11.55 -16.56 11.55
CA LYS A 10 -11.80 -17.72 10.68
C LYS A 10 -10.53 -18.45 10.27
N GLY A 11 -9.47 -17.71 9.93
CA GLY A 11 -8.25 -18.28 9.33
C GLY A 11 -7.04 -18.35 10.26
N GLY A 12 -6.90 -17.42 11.20
CA GLY A 12 -5.75 -17.33 12.12
C GLY A 12 -4.40 -17.10 11.44
N HIS A 13 -4.37 -16.80 10.14
CA HIS A 13 -3.12 -16.59 9.41
C HIS A 13 -2.50 -15.24 9.72
N PRO A 14 -1.16 -15.15 9.90
CA PRO A 14 -0.47 -13.87 9.98
C PRO A 14 -0.72 -13.04 8.71
N VAL A 15 -0.88 -11.74 8.89
CA VAL A 15 -1.15 -10.77 7.81
C VAL A 15 -0.25 -9.56 7.98
N LEU A 16 0.12 -8.94 6.85
CA LEU A 16 0.81 -7.65 6.86
C LEU A 16 -0.22 -6.53 7.05
N ALA A 17 0.13 -5.55 7.88
CA ALA A 17 -0.67 -4.37 8.13
C ALA A 17 0.22 -3.12 8.17
N VAL A 18 -0.39 -1.95 8.04
CA VAL A 18 0.30 -0.67 8.21
C VAL A 18 0.77 -0.47 9.65
N VAL A 19 1.79 0.37 9.85
CA VAL A 19 2.40 0.60 11.17
C VAL A 19 1.39 1.09 12.22
N ASP A 20 0.41 1.91 11.81
CA ASP A 20 -0.63 2.46 12.68
C ASP A 20 -1.91 1.60 12.74
N PHE A 21 -1.80 0.29 12.47
CA PHE A 21 -2.96 -0.59 12.54
C PHE A 21 -3.48 -0.71 13.99
N PRO A 22 -4.80 -0.58 14.22
CA PRO A 22 -5.34 -0.61 15.57
C PRO A 22 -5.19 -2.00 16.22
N PRO A 23 -5.04 -2.08 17.56
CA PRO A 23 -5.03 -3.35 18.27
C PRO A 23 -6.28 -4.20 17.96
N LEU A 24 -6.08 -5.51 17.79
CA LEU A 24 -7.15 -6.46 17.54
C LEU A 24 -7.17 -7.54 18.64
N PRO A 25 -8.33 -7.84 19.26
CA PRO A 25 -8.40 -8.88 20.29
C PRO A 25 -7.90 -10.23 19.79
N GLY A 26 -7.14 -10.93 20.64
CA GLY A 26 -6.61 -12.27 20.32
C GLY A 26 -5.43 -12.28 19.35
N THR A 27 -4.90 -11.12 18.94
CA THR A 27 -3.71 -11.03 18.07
C THR A 27 -2.59 -10.23 18.72
N VAL A 28 -1.40 -10.32 18.12
CA VAL A 28 -0.23 -9.53 18.48
C VAL A 28 0.27 -8.79 17.24
N LEU A 29 0.58 -7.50 17.38
CA LEU A 29 1.27 -6.75 16.34
C LEU A 29 2.78 -6.96 16.51
N ARG A 30 3.43 -7.46 15.45
CA ARG A 30 4.88 -7.64 15.41
C ARG A 30 5.47 -6.71 14.34
N PRO A 31 6.24 -5.69 14.73
CA PRO A 31 6.87 -4.78 13.78
C PRO A 31 7.86 -5.51 12.88
N LEU A 32 7.80 -5.24 11.57
CA LEU A 32 8.83 -5.62 10.61
C LEU A 32 9.72 -4.40 10.40
N VAL A 33 10.87 -4.37 11.07
CA VAL A 33 11.70 -3.16 11.21
C VAL A 33 13.07 -3.26 10.55
N ASP A 34 13.53 -4.46 10.18
CA ASP A 34 14.83 -4.66 9.56
C ASP A 34 14.79 -5.78 8.50
N PRO A 35 14.56 -5.44 7.22
CA PRO A 35 14.22 -4.11 6.71
C PRO A 35 12.72 -3.78 6.88
N VAL A 36 12.38 -2.48 6.91
CA VAL A 36 10.97 -2.04 6.84
C VAL A 36 10.42 -2.33 5.44
N PRO A 37 9.42 -3.20 5.26
CA PRO A 37 8.86 -3.50 3.95
C PRO A 37 8.02 -2.32 3.44
N LEU A 38 8.21 -1.97 2.17
CA LEU A 38 7.35 -1.04 1.44
C LEU A 38 6.34 -1.85 0.62
N SER A 39 5.08 -1.45 0.67
CA SER A 39 4.01 -2.02 -0.16
C SER A 39 3.45 -0.93 -1.08
N PRO A 40 3.46 -1.12 -2.41
CA PRO A 40 2.88 -0.15 -3.33
C PRO A 40 1.37 0.01 -3.11
N VAL A 41 0.89 1.24 -3.28
CA VAL A 41 -0.54 1.54 -3.40
C VAL A 41 -0.81 1.88 -4.86
N SER A 42 -1.79 1.21 -5.47
CA SER A 42 -2.10 1.33 -6.88
C SER A 42 -3.52 1.85 -7.10
N LEU A 43 -3.67 2.81 -8.01
CA LEU A 43 -4.96 3.22 -8.56
C LEU A 43 -5.24 2.39 -9.82
N VAL A 44 -6.37 1.68 -9.86
CA VAL A 44 -6.76 0.82 -11.00
C VAL A 44 -8.12 1.21 -11.56
N TRP A 45 -8.29 1.09 -12.88
CA TRP A 45 -9.55 1.33 -13.57
C TRP A 45 -9.70 0.39 -14.78
N ARG A 46 -10.91 0.33 -15.35
CA ARG A 46 -11.19 -0.51 -16.51
C ARG A 46 -10.34 -0.08 -17.71
N LYS A 47 -9.68 -1.05 -18.36
CA LYS A 47 -8.95 -0.83 -19.62
C LYS A 47 -9.83 -0.16 -20.67
N GLY A 48 -9.32 0.89 -21.30
CA GLY A 48 -10.02 1.66 -22.33
C GLY A 48 -11.04 2.69 -21.79
N LEU A 49 -11.25 2.77 -20.47
CA LEU A 49 -12.06 3.83 -19.89
C LEU A 49 -11.37 5.19 -20.07
N ARG A 50 -12.06 6.12 -20.74
CA ARG A 50 -11.69 7.54 -20.79
C ARG A 50 -12.73 8.32 -20.00
N HIS A 51 -12.32 8.86 -18.84
CA HIS A 51 -13.22 9.57 -17.95
C HIS A 51 -12.48 10.72 -17.25
N PRO A 52 -13.00 11.96 -17.27
CA PRO A 52 -12.30 13.12 -16.73
C PRO A 52 -12.01 12.99 -15.23
N GLY A 53 -12.83 12.25 -14.48
CA GLY A 53 -12.56 11.95 -13.07
C GLY A 53 -11.31 11.09 -12.83
N VAL A 54 -10.97 10.18 -13.76
CA VAL A 54 -9.74 9.39 -13.67
C VAL A 54 -8.53 10.29 -13.93
N ASP A 55 -8.64 11.19 -14.91
CA ASP A 55 -7.58 12.17 -15.20
C ASP A 55 -7.38 13.13 -14.02
N ALA A 56 -8.46 13.60 -13.40
CA ALA A 56 -8.41 14.44 -12.21
C ALA A 56 -7.71 13.73 -11.03
N LEU A 57 -8.06 12.46 -10.76
CA LEU A 57 -7.42 11.66 -9.70
C LEU A 57 -5.93 11.44 -9.97
N ARG A 58 -5.54 11.11 -11.20
CA ARG A 58 -4.14 10.94 -11.58
C ARG A 58 -3.35 12.22 -11.37
N ASN A 59 -3.86 13.35 -11.86
CA ASN A 59 -3.21 14.65 -11.71
C ASN A 59 -3.05 15.05 -10.23
N ALA A 60 -4.09 14.89 -9.41
CA ALA A 60 -4.01 15.18 -7.99
C ALA A 60 -3.00 14.28 -7.26
N THR A 61 -2.98 12.99 -7.61
CA THR A 61 -2.03 12.02 -7.05
C THR A 61 -0.60 12.38 -7.40
N ASP A 62 -0.32 12.74 -8.65
CA ASP A 62 1.03 13.12 -9.09
C ASP A 62 1.50 14.43 -8.44
N GLN A 63 0.61 15.42 -8.28
CA GLN A 63 0.92 16.66 -7.58
C GLN A 63 1.27 16.43 -6.10
N LEU A 64 0.46 15.64 -5.39
CA LEU A 64 0.70 15.31 -3.99
C LEU A 64 1.95 14.43 -3.83
N ALA A 65 2.14 13.44 -4.69
CA ALA A 65 3.31 12.57 -4.64
C ALA A 65 4.62 13.33 -4.85
N LEU A 66 4.62 14.36 -5.70
CA LEU A 66 5.77 15.23 -5.89
C LEU A 66 5.99 16.15 -4.68
N ALA A 67 4.94 16.81 -4.21
CA ALA A 67 5.02 17.76 -3.10
C ALA A 67 5.50 17.10 -1.79
N GLU A 68 5.04 15.88 -1.54
CA GLU A 68 5.28 15.15 -0.29
C GLU A 68 6.34 14.03 -0.44
N GLY A 69 6.93 13.88 -1.63
CA GLY A 69 8.00 12.92 -1.88
C GLY A 69 7.59 11.45 -1.72
N TRP A 70 6.34 11.08 -2.04
CA TRP A 70 5.80 9.73 -1.77
C TRP A 70 6.60 8.58 -2.37
N LEU A 71 7.30 8.83 -3.48
CA LEU A 71 8.10 7.81 -4.18
C LEU A 71 9.58 7.82 -3.78
N VAL A 72 9.98 8.73 -2.87
CA VAL A 72 11.32 8.72 -2.30
C VAL A 72 11.41 7.54 -1.35
N ARG A 73 12.23 6.55 -1.72
CA ARG A 73 12.46 5.37 -0.88
C ARG A 73 13.24 5.76 0.38
N PRO A 74 12.69 5.55 1.59
CA PRO A 74 13.43 5.79 2.82
C PRO A 74 14.67 4.89 2.92
N SER A 75 15.73 5.39 3.56
CA SER A 75 16.93 4.59 3.84
C SER A 75 16.58 3.35 4.66
N GLY A 76 17.19 2.20 4.34
CA GLY A 76 16.94 0.93 5.04
C GLY A 76 15.60 0.26 4.74
N ALA A 77 14.69 0.91 4.00
CA ALA A 77 13.44 0.30 3.58
C ALA A 77 13.68 -0.74 2.48
N TRP A 78 12.91 -1.83 2.47
CA TRP A 78 12.95 -2.87 1.45
C TRP A 78 11.70 -2.80 0.57
N LEU A 79 11.92 -2.60 -0.73
CA LEU A 79 10.90 -2.74 -1.75
C LEU A 79 11.24 -4.00 -2.57
N PRO A 80 10.36 -5.01 -2.64
CA PRO A 80 10.59 -6.18 -3.47
C PRO A 80 10.86 -5.80 -4.94
N GLU A 81 11.77 -6.51 -5.61
CA GLU A 81 12.13 -6.21 -7.00
C GLU A 81 10.93 -6.34 -7.97
N SER A 82 10.02 -7.26 -7.69
CA SER A 82 8.75 -7.40 -8.43
C SER A 82 7.92 -6.12 -8.38
N ASP A 83 7.85 -5.51 -7.19
CA ASP A 83 7.06 -4.31 -6.94
C ASP A 83 7.73 -3.10 -7.58
N LEU A 84 9.06 -2.99 -7.45
CA LEU A 84 9.86 -1.97 -8.12
C LEU A 84 9.69 -2.04 -9.65
N SER A 85 9.67 -3.24 -10.21
CA SER A 85 9.47 -3.46 -11.65
C SER A 85 8.11 -2.97 -12.12
N LEU A 86 7.05 -3.23 -11.34
CA LEU A 86 5.70 -2.73 -11.62
C LEU A 86 5.62 -1.20 -11.55
N MET A 87 6.29 -0.59 -10.56
CA MET A 87 6.30 0.87 -10.38
C MET A 87 7.08 1.62 -11.46
N ARG A 88 8.06 0.99 -12.12
CA ARG A 88 8.82 1.60 -13.23
C ARG A 88 8.04 1.65 -14.55
N ASN A 89 7.09 0.74 -14.76
CA ASN A 89 6.26 0.64 -15.96
C ASN A 89 4.95 1.43 -15.85
N ARG A 90 4.96 2.62 -15.23
CA ARG A 90 3.79 3.54 -15.21
C ARG A 90 3.55 4.06 -16.62
N SER A 91 2.80 3.30 -17.43
CA SER A 91 2.24 3.75 -18.72
C SER A 91 1.04 4.66 -18.52
#